data_AF-A0A9E1XRF9-F1
#
_entry.id   AF-A0A9E1XRF9-F1
#
_cell.length_a   1.000
_cell.length_b   1.000
_cell.length_c   1.000
_cell.angle_alpha   90.00
_cell.angle_beta   90.00
_cell.angle_gamma   90.00
#
_symmetry.space_group_name_H-M   'P 1'
#
loop_
_entity.id
_entity.type
_entity.pdbx_description
1 polymer ?
#
loop_
_entity_poly.entity_id
_entity_poly.type
_entity_poly.pdbx_seq_one_letter_code
_entity_poly.pdbx_strand_id
1 'polypeptide(L)'
;MSRFVYSIAVAMGALLWAERTAAAGDEVVWSQELNGLHARLSMRRSHVSNGTGIIATYLELENVSGVGTPMRVAPDRKSMTFRVTNADGDDVPMGGGPFSGMEGGAPELVLPHDSSIRFRIGPCGWGIPADQAALVDLGSAFGWVLPRDGKRYYLQGVLEIAKEKDHRDGRGVRWHGR
;
A
#
# COMPACT_ATOMS: atom_id res chain seq x y z
N MET A 1 11.18 -16.33 27.36
CA MET A 1 10.79 -16.84 26.02
C MET A 1 11.17 -15.79 24.99
N SER A 2 12.19 -16.05 24.16
CA SER A 2 12.64 -15.11 23.13
C SER A 2 11.74 -15.23 21.90
N ARG A 3 11.08 -14.13 21.49
CA ARG A 3 10.38 -14.03 20.21
C ARG A 3 11.41 -13.61 19.16
N PHE A 4 11.81 -14.53 18.29
CA PHE A 4 12.51 -14.15 17.06
C PHE A 4 11.45 -13.68 16.06
N VAL A 5 11.40 -12.37 15.84
CA VAL A 5 10.58 -11.75 14.79
C VAL A 5 11.45 -11.69 13.54
N TYR A 6 11.09 -12.43 12.50
CA TYR A 6 11.66 -12.22 11.17
C TYR A 6 10.75 -11.24 10.45
N SER A 7 11.27 -10.05 10.17
CA SER A 7 10.58 -9.01 9.39
C SER A 7 10.89 -9.19 7.90
N ILE A 8 9.86 -9.17 7.07
CA ILE A 8 9.99 -9.22 5.61
C ILE A 8 9.77 -7.82 5.08
N ALA A 9 10.79 -7.20 4.49
CA ALA A 9 10.67 -5.88 3.86
C ALA A 9 10.41 -6.05 2.35
N VAL A 10 9.22 -5.68 1.90
CA VAL A 10 8.81 -5.78 0.50
C VAL A 10 8.86 -4.41 -0.17
N ALA A 11 9.79 -4.19 -1.09
CA ALA A 11 9.88 -2.95 -1.87
C ALA A 11 8.94 -2.97 -3.08
N MET A 12 8.18 -1.89 -3.26
CA MET A 12 7.19 -1.72 -4.33
C MET A 12 7.33 -0.33 -4.96
N GLY A 13 7.01 -0.21 -6.25
CA GLY A 13 7.06 1.04 -6.99
C GLY A 13 5.84 1.22 -7.89
N ALA A 14 5.39 2.46 -8.10
CA ALA A 14 4.35 2.80 -9.06
C ALA A 14 4.55 4.21 -9.64
N LEU A 15 4.18 4.40 -10.90
CA LEU A 15 4.33 5.65 -11.63
C LEU A 15 3.08 6.54 -11.47
N LEU A 16 3.28 7.81 -11.12
CA LEU A 16 2.24 8.83 -10.96
C LEU A 16 2.27 9.80 -12.14
N TRP A 17 1.14 9.91 -12.84
CA TRP A 17 0.94 10.87 -13.91
C TRP A 17 0.06 12.04 -13.47
N ALA A 18 0.59 13.26 -13.58
CA ALA A 18 -0.06 14.50 -13.17
C ALA A 18 -1.13 15.01 -14.17
N GLU A 19 -1.01 14.73 -15.46
CA GLU A 19 -1.87 15.31 -16.49
C GLU A 19 -2.47 14.26 -17.44
N ARG A 20 -3.81 14.11 -17.40
CA ARG A 20 -4.71 13.41 -18.34
C ARG A 20 -4.74 11.86 -18.27
N THR A 21 -5.94 11.32 -18.07
CA THR A 21 -6.25 9.88 -17.92
C THR A 21 -6.72 9.24 -19.23
N ALA A 22 -6.16 8.09 -19.61
CA ALA A 22 -6.89 6.85 -19.91
C ALA A 22 -5.92 5.73 -20.33
N ALA A 23 -6.03 4.57 -19.67
CA ALA A 23 -5.69 3.23 -20.12
C ALA A 23 -4.43 3.05 -20.99
N ALA A 24 -3.28 2.86 -20.35
CA ALA A 24 -2.20 2.06 -20.92
C ALA A 24 -1.49 1.41 -19.74
N GLY A 25 -1.34 0.08 -19.78
CA GLY A 25 -0.89 -0.73 -18.65
C GLY A 25 0.37 -0.16 -18.01
N ASP A 26 0.24 0.25 -16.75
CA ASP A 26 1.40 0.30 -15.87
C ASP A 26 2.02 -1.09 -15.92
N GLU A 27 3.33 -1.14 -16.19
CA GLU A 27 4.09 -2.36 -16.00
C GLU A 27 3.80 -2.83 -14.57
N VAL A 28 3.11 -3.96 -14.49
CA VAL A 28 2.58 -4.48 -13.22
C VAL A 28 3.76 -5.09 -12.48
N VAL A 29 4.51 -4.24 -11.78
CA VAL A 29 5.72 -4.67 -11.07
C VAL A 29 5.31 -5.20 -9.69
N TRP A 30 5.22 -6.52 -9.59
CA TRP A 30 5.27 -7.21 -8.30
C TRP A 30 6.62 -6.97 -7.64
N SER A 31 6.63 -6.94 -6.32
CA SER A 31 7.88 -7.04 -5.56
C SER A 31 8.59 -8.36 -5.86
N GLN A 32 9.85 -8.45 -5.44
CA GLN A 32 10.50 -9.76 -5.29
C GLN A 32 9.68 -10.65 -4.34
N GLU A 33 9.68 -11.95 -4.63
CA GLU A 33 9.14 -12.95 -3.71
C GLU A 33 9.96 -12.94 -2.42
N LEU A 34 9.28 -12.80 -1.28
CA LEU A 34 9.90 -13.00 0.01
C LEU A 34 9.03 -13.92 0.85
N ASN A 35 9.55 -15.12 1.12
CA ASN A 35 8.86 -16.18 1.88
C ASN A 35 7.49 -16.57 1.29
N GLY A 36 7.37 -16.66 -0.03
CA GLY A 36 6.11 -17.02 -0.69
C GLY A 36 5.07 -15.91 -0.72
N LEU A 37 5.48 -14.65 -0.50
CA LEU A 37 4.62 -13.47 -0.61
C LEU A 37 5.15 -12.54 -1.70
N HIS A 38 4.26 -12.11 -2.59
CA HIS A 38 4.43 -10.89 -3.37
C HIS A 38 3.56 -9.77 -2.83
N ALA A 39 4.01 -8.53 -3.01
CA ALA A 39 3.17 -7.37 -2.85
C ALA A 39 3.33 -6.41 -4.02
N ARG A 40 2.30 -5.60 -4.29
CA ARG A 40 2.41 -4.48 -5.22
C ARG A 40 1.55 -3.31 -4.78
N LEU A 41 1.95 -2.12 -5.21
CA LEU A 41 1.12 -0.93 -5.16
C LEU A 41 0.45 -0.75 -6.52
N SER A 42 -0.83 -0.40 -6.49
CA SER A 42 -1.53 0.07 -7.69
C SER A 42 -2.32 1.32 -7.36
N MET A 43 -2.40 2.23 -8.32
CA MET A 43 -2.99 3.54 -8.11
C MET A 43 -4.13 3.78 -9.09
N ARG A 44 -5.14 4.51 -8.64
CA ARG A 44 -6.25 4.92 -9.49
C ARG A 44 -6.66 6.33 -9.13
N ARG A 45 -6.87 7.18 -10.14
CA ARG A 45 -7.54 8.46 -9.92
C ARG A 45 -8.97 8.21 -9.44
N SER A 46 -9.29 8.70 -8.24
CA SER A 46 -10.59 8.50 -7.59
C SER A 46 -11.61 9.54 -8.06
N HIS A 47 -11.46 10.78 -7.61
CA HIS A 47 -12.33 11.91 -7.96
C HIS A 47 -11.50 13.21 -7.93
N VAL A 48 -12.13 14.31 -8.32
CA VAL A 48 -11.55 15.66 -8.23
C VAL A 48 -12.25 16.42 -7.10
N SER A 49 -11.48 17.14 -6.29
CA SER A 49 -11.98 18.01 -5.23
C SER A 49 -11.07 19.24 -5.15
N ASN A 50 -11.65 20.43 -5.00
CA ASN A 50 -10.91 21.70 -5.06
C ASN A 50 -10.01 21.86 -6.31
N GLY A 51 -10.43 21.33 -7.47
CA GLY A 51 -9.59 21.35 -8.68
C GLY A 51 -8.40 20.37 -8.67
N THR A 52 -8.22 19.61 -7.59
CA THR A 52 -7.13 18.65 -7.38
C THR A 52 -7.62 17.21 -7.57
N GLY A 53 -6.89 16.40 -8.35
CA GLY A 53 -7.21 14.98 -8.51
C GLY A 53 -6.75 14.13 -7.33
N ILE A 54 -7.62 13.34 -6.73
CA ILE A 54 -7.23 12.43 -5.65
C ILE A 54 -6.81 11.09 -6.25
N ILE A 55 -5.65 10.59 -5.85
CA ILE A 55 -5.14 9.27 -6.20
C ILE A 55 -5.44 8.32 -5.05
N ALA A 56 -6.26 7.31 -5.31
CA ALA A 56 -6.47 6.19 -4.40
C ALA A 56 -5.39 5.14 -4.65
N THR A 57 -4.65 4.81 -3.59
CA THR A 57 -3.62 3.77 -3.62
C THR A 57 -4.14 2.48 -3.01
N TYR A 58 -3.82 1.37 -3.66
CA TYR A 58 -4.18 0.03 -3.28
C TYR A 58 -2.92 -0.80 -3.04
N LEU A 59 -2.92 -1.56 -1.97
CA LEU A 59 -1.98 -2.63 -1.73
C LEU A 59 -2.62 -3.93 -2.20
N GLU A 60 -1.86 -4.71 -2.95
CA GLU A 60 -2.23 -6.07 -3.30
C GLU A 60 -1.17 -7.03 -2.80
N LEU A 61 -1.62 -8.09 -2.15
CA LEU A 61 -0.80 -9.14 -1.56
C LEU A 61 -1.17 -10.46 -2.25
N GLU A 62 -0.17 -11.23 -2.65
CA GLU A 62 -0.35 -12.49 -3.36
C GLU A 62 0.45 -13.60 -2.67
N ASN A 63 -0.23 -14.70 -2.34
CA ASN A 63 0.39 -15.88 -1.77
C ASN A 63 0.88 -16.80 -2.90
N VAL A 64 2.19 -16.73 -3.16
CA VAL A 64 2.92 -17.57 -4.11
C VAL A 64 3.70 -18.70 -3.43
N SER A 65 3.42 -18.96 -2.15
CA SER A 65 4.06 -20.05 -1.40
C SER A 65 3.73 -21.43 -2.00
N GLY A 66 4.54 -22.44 -1.68
CA GLY A 66 4.36 -23.81 -2.18
C GLY A 66 2.97 -24.42 -1.90
N VAL A 67 2.62 -25.46 -2.68
CA VAL A 67 1.26 -26.01 -2.81
C VAL A 67 0.53 -26.22 -1.49
N GLY A 68 -0.62 -25.56 -1.34
CA GLY A 68 -1.62 -25.84 -0.32
C GLY A 68 -1.47 -25.11 1.02
N THR A 69 -0.50 -24.20 1.15
CA THR A 69 -0.29 -23.47 2.41
C THR A 69 -0.99 -22.11 2.40
N PRO A 70 -2.06 -21.90 3.20
CA PRO A 70 -2.60 -20.56 3.40
C PRO A 70 -1.64 -19.71 4.21
N MET A 71 -1.54 -18.42 3.87
CA MET A 71 -0.68 -17.45 4.55
C MET A 71 -1.52 -16.49 5.38
N ARG A 72 -1.11 -16.27 6.64
CA ARG A 72 -1.65 -15.19 7.48
C ARG A 72 -0.76 -13.97 7.34
N VAL A 73 -1.37 -12.83 7.05
CA VAL A 73 -0.68 -11.53 6.97
C VAL A 73 -1.48 -10.50 7.75
N ALA A 74 -0.80 -9.71 8.58
CA ALA A 74 -1.41 -8.63 9.36
C ALA A 74 -0.72 -7.30 9.00
N PRO A 75 -1.04 -6.73 7.83
CA PRO A 75 -0.47 -5.45 7.44
C PRO A 75 -0.89 -4.35 8.43
N ASP A 76 0.08 -3.79 9.13
CA ASP A 76 -0.10 -2.62 10.00
C ASP A 76 0.42 -1.39 9.25
N ARG A 77 -0.28 -0.27 9.39
CA ARG A 77 0.21 1.03 8.92
C ARG A 77 1.62 1.33 9.45
N LYS A 78 1.92 0.98 10.70
CA LYS A 78 3.24 1.21 11.32
C LYS A 78 4.36 0.38 10.67
N SER A 79 3.98 -0.68 9.97
CA SER A 79 4.89 -1.52 9.21
C SER A 79 5.09 -1.07 7.76
N MET A 80 4.44 0.03 7.38
CA MET A 80 4.54 0.60 6.04
C MET A 80 5.33 1.91 6.07
N THR A 81 6.26 2.04 5.13
CA THR A 81 6.91 3.31 4.84
C THR A 81 6.74 3.63 3.37
N PHE A 82 6.62 4.92 3.06
CA PHE A 82 6.38 5.39 1.70
C PHE A 82 7.26 6.59 1.39
N ARG A 83 7.63 6.71 0.11
CA ARG A 83 8.44 7.79 -0.43
C ARG A 83 7.90 8.16 -1.80
N VAL A 84 7.82 9.45 -2.09
CA VAL A 84 7.56 9.93 -3.45
C VAL A 84 8.79 10.63 -3.97
N THR A 85 9.22 10.27 -5.18
CA THR A 85 10.32 10.93 -5.88
C THR A 85 9.83 11.59 -7.17
N ASN A 86 10.53 12.64 -7.59
CA ASN A 86 10.32 13.27 -8.90
C ASN A 86 11.06 12.49 -10.02
N ALA A 87 10.98 12.98 -11.26
CA ALA A 87 11.68 12.40 -12.40
C ALA A 87 13.21 12.38 -12.29
N ASP A 88 13.77 13.26 -11.47
CA ASP A 88 15.21 13.42 -11.24
C ASP A 88 15.70 12.51 -10.08
N GLY A 89 14.79 11.82 -9.38
CA GLY A 89 15.07 10.96 -8.24
C GLY A 89 15.09 11.67 -6.89
N ASP A 90 14.77 12.96 -6.86
CA ASP A 90 14.71 13.75 -5.63
C ASP A 90 13.43 13.50 -4.84
N ASP A 91 13.53 13.65 -3.52
CA ASP A 91 12.39 13.53 -2.62
C ASP A 91 11.39 14.64 -2.76
N VAL A 92 10.13 14.24 -2.93
CA VAL A 92 8.99 15.13 -2.76
C VAL A 92 8.62 15.12 -1.28
N PRO A 93 8.65 16.28 -0.60
CA PRO A 93 8.24 16.35 0.80
C PRO A 93 6.76 16.02 0.95
N MET A 94 6.40 15.37 2.06
CA MET A 94 5.00 15.14 2.41
C MET A 94 4.29 16.49 2.65
N GLY A 95 3.07 16.61 2.13
CA GLY A 95 2.26 17.83 2.21
C GLY A 95 1.38 17.92 3.46
N GLY A 96 1.46 16.96 4.39
CA GLY A 96 0.60 16.88 5.58
C GLY A 96 1.24 17.47 6.84
N GLY A 97 0.44 18.21 7.62
CA GLY A 97 0.74 18.55 9.02
C GLY A 97 0.43 17.38 9.98
N PRO A 98 0.73 17.53 11.29
CA PRO A 98 0.44 16.50 12.27
C PRO A 98 -1.05 16.15 12.28
N PHE A 99 -1.36 14.85 12.28
CA PHE A 99 -2.72 14.33 12.38
C PHE A 99 -2.95 13.64 13.71
N SER A 100 -4.11 13.89 14.31
CA SER A 100 -4.55 13.33 15.60
C SER A 100 -5.81 12.45 15.49
N GLY A 101 -6.23 12.08 14.28
CA GLY A 101 -7.42 11.24 14.09
C GLY A 101 -7.18 9.76 14.34
N MET A 102 -8.26 8.98 14.22
CA MET A 102 -8.26 7.54 14.53
C MET A 102 -7.43 6.74 13.52
N GLU A 103 -6.54 5.90 14.01
CA GLU A 103 -5.82 4.92 13.18
C GLU A 103 -6.69 3.67 12.99
N GLY A 104 -6.74 3.15 11.76
CA GLY A 104 -7.36 1.84 11.50
C GLY A 104 -6.56 0.73 12.18
N GLY A 105 -7.24 -0.32 12.64
CA GLY A 105 -6.56 -1.52 13.16
C GLY A 105 -5.78 -2.25 12.06
N ALA A 106 -4.89 -3.17 12.46
CA ALA A 106 -4.21 -4.08 11.54
C ALA A 106 -5.09 -5.31 11.30
N PRO A 107 -5.80 -5.43 10.16
CA PRO A 107 -6.65 -6.58 9.91
C PRO A 107 -5.79 -7.82 9.74
N GLU A 108 -6.17 -8.92 10.37
CA GLU A 108 -5.61 -10.22 10.05
C GLU A 108 -6.26 -10.74 8.76
N LEU A 109 -5.44 -10.95 7.73
CA LEU A 109 -5.86 -11.46 6.43
C LEU A 109 -5.35 -12.90 6.28
N VAL A 110 -6.20 -13.77 5.73
CA VAL A 110 -5.82 -15.13 5.34
C VAL A 110 -5.83 -15.19 3.82
N LEU A 111 -4.67 -15.47 3.23
CA LEU A 111 -4.48 -15.66 1.80
C LEU A 111 -4.41 -17.15 1.49
N PRO A 112 -5.44 -17.76 0.87
CA PRO A 112 -5.31 -19.09 0.28
C PRO A 112 -4.09 -19.21 -0.64
N HIS A 113 -3.60 -20.43 -0.87
CA HIS A 113 -2.57 -20.68 -1.87
C HIS A 113 -3.04 -20.20 -3.25
N ASP A 114 -2.14 -19.57 -4.01
CA ASP A 114 -2.41 -19.04 -5.35
C ASP A 114 -3.59 -18.05 -5.38
N SER A 115 -3.64 -17.18 -4.36
CA SER A 115 -4.65 -16.14 -4.26
C SER A 115 -4.03 -14.78 -4.00
N SER A 116 -4.72 -13.74 -4.44
CA SER A 116 -4.41 -12.37 -4.10
C SER A 116 -5.58 -11.66 -3.43
N ILE A 117 -5.25 -10.70 -2.57
CA ILE A 117 -6.20 -9.72 -2.03
C ILE A 117 -5.72 -8.32 -2.35
N ARG A 118 -6.64 -7.48 -2.81
CA ARG A 118 -6.40 -6.07 -3.08
C ARG A 118 -7.30 -5.21 -2.22
N PHE A 119 -6.71 -4.25 -1.50
CA PHE A 119 -7.45 -3.31 -0.67
C PHE A 119 -6.83 -1.93 -0.72
N ARG A 120 -7.64 -0.91 -0.42
CA ARG A 120 -7.22 0.49 -0.39
C ARG A 120 -6.49 0.78 0.93
N ILE A 121 -5.36 1.50 0.87
CA ILE A 121 -4.50 1.77 2.05
C ILE A 121 -4.53 3.23 2.55
N GLY A 122 -5.38 4.09 1.97
CA GLY A 122 -5.55 5.48 2.40
C GLY A 122 -7.03 5.88 2.56
N PRO A 123 -7.34 6.82 3.47
CA PRO A 123 -8.66 7.44 3.60
C PRO A 123 -9.02 8.27 2.36
N CYS A 124 -10.18 8.94 2.41
CA CYS A 124 -10.70 9.74 1.30
C CYS A 124 -10.56 11.25 1.56
N GLY A 125 -9.37 11.81 1.42
CA GLY A 125 -9.21 13.20 1.02
C GLY A 125 -9.39 14.23 2.13
N TRP A 126 -8.61 14.12 3.21
CA TRP A 126 -8.53 15.19 4.20
C TRP A 126 -7.53 16.26 3.76
N GLY A 127 -7.89 17.54 3.93
CA GLY A 127 -6.98 18.66 3.68
C GLY A 127 -6.54 18.83 2.22
N ILE A 128 -7.45 18.57 1.26
CA ILE A 128 -7.12 18.62 -0.17
C ILE A 128 -6.82 20.07 -0.60
N PRO A 129 -5.57 20.40 -0.96
CA PRO A 129 -5.22 21.74 -1.44
C PRO A 129 -5.90 22.04 -2.76
N ALA A 130 -6.15 23.32 -3.03
CA ALA A 130 -6.73 23.75 -4.28
C ALA A 130 -5.72 23.73 -5.44
N ASP A 131 -6.24 23.43 -6.63
CA ASP A 131 -5.58 23.61 -7.93
C ASP A 131 -4.23 22.89 -8.12
N GLN A 132 -4.05 21.76 -7.42
CA GLN A 132 -2.89 20.88 -7.59
C GLN A 132 -3.15 19.86 -8.70
N ALA A 133 -2.10 19.19 -9.17
CA ALA A 133 -2.27 18.14 -10.17
C ALA A 133 -2.92 16.92 -9.51
N ALA A 134 -2.35 16.51 -8.37
CA ALA A 134 -2.83 15.37 -7.63
C ALA A 134 -2.54 15.43 -6.13
N LEU A 135 -3.36 14.74 -5.35
CA LEU A 135 -3.10 14.34 -3.97
C LEU A 135 -2.94 12.82 -3.93
N VAL A 136 -1.77 12.33 -3.54
CA VAL A 136 -1.54 10.92 -3.21
C VAL A 136 -1.90 10.73 -1.74
N ASP A 137 -3.06 10.12 -1.49
CA ASP A 137 -3.58 9.91 -0.13
C ASP A 137 -3.31 8.48 0.34
N LEU A 138 -2.34 8.33 1.23
CA LEU A 138 -1.97 7.09 1.93
C LEU A 138 -2.28 7.19 3.43
N GLY A 139 -3.14 8.12 3.79
CA GLY A 139 -3.51 8.39 5.16
C GLY A 139 -2.72 9.49 5.79
N SER A 140 -3.02 9.69 7.05
CA SER A 140 -2.79 10.94 7.73
C SER A 140 -1.33 11.29 8.08
N ALA A 141 -0.42 10.39 7.77
CA ALA A 141 1.02 10.51 7.98
C ALA A 141 1.76 10.34 6.64
N PHE A 142 1.02 10.08 5.55
CA PHE A 142 1.55 9.76 4.24
C PHE A 142 0.65 10.44 3.20
N GLY A 143 0.99 11.67 2.86
CA GLY A 143 0.26 12.47 1.89
C GLY A 143 1.20 13.31 1.07
N TRP A 144 1.11 13.24 -0.26
CA TRP A 144 1.91 14.05 -1.17
C TRP A 144 1.02 14.88 -2.06
N VAL A 145 1.36 16.16 -2.16
CA VAL A 145 0.71 17.10 -3.06
C VAL A 145 1.62 17.28 -4.26
N LEU A 146 1.12 16.88 -5.43
CA LEU A 146 1.88 16.97 -6.67
C LEU A 146 1.48 18.26 -7.42
N PRO A 147 2.44 19.13 -7.75
CA PRO A 147 2.16 20.37 -8.46
C PRO A 147 1.75 20.11 -9.93
N ARG A 148 1.10 21.10 -10.54
CA ARG A 148 0.81 21.12 -11.99
C ARG A 148 2.01 21.60 -12.79
N ASP A 149 3.10 20.84 -12.74
CA ASP A 149 4.35 21.16 -13.44
C ASP A 149 4.62 20.24 -14.64
N GLY A 150 3.69 19.34 -14.96
CA GLY A 150 3.81 18.38 -16.05
C GLY A 150 4.87 17.29 -15.82
N LYS A 151 5.47 17.20 -14.63
CA LYS A 151 6.50 16.20 -14.32
C LYS A 151 5.90 14.84 -13.95
N ARG A 152 6.75 13.82 -14.05
CA ARG A 152 6.47 12.47 -13.55
C ARG A 152 6.93 12.34 -12.12
N TYR A 153 6.18 11.54 -11.37
CA TYR A 153 6.47 11.22 -9.98
C TYR A 153 6.40 9.71 -9.78
N TYR A 154 7.11 9.20 -8.78
CA TYR A 154 7.14 7.77 -8.48
C TYR A 154 6.84 7.55 -7.01
N LEU A 155 5.86 6.71 -6.72
CA LEU A 155 5.58 6.24 -5.37
C LEU A 155 6.36 4.96 -5.12
N GLN A 156 7.10 4.92 -4.03
CA GLN A 156 7.75 3.73 -3.50
C GLN A 156 7.19 3.40 -2.13
N GLY A 157 7.11 2.10 -1.82
CA GLY A 157 6.67 1.62 -0.52
C GLY A 157 7.50 0.45 -0.03
N VAL A 158 7.70 0.38 1.28
CA VAL A 158 8.20 -0.81 1.97
C VAL A 158 7.12 -1.31 2.89
N LEU A 159 6.79 -2.59 2.81
CA LEU A 159 5.91 -3.28 3.75
C LEU A 159 6.73 -4.26 4.58
N GLU A 160 6.67 -4.13 5.90
CA GLU A 160 7.30 -5.03 6.86
C GLU A 160 6.31 -6.01 7.47
N ILE A 161 6.37 -7.30 7.12
CA ILE A 161 5.50 -8.31 7.75
C ILE A 161 6.30 -9.20 8.68
N ALA A 162 5.86 -9.29 9.93
CA ALA A 162 6.35 -10.29 10.86
C ALA A 162 5.79 -11.66 10.47
N LYS A 163 6.66 -12.64 10.28
CA LYS A 163 6.21 -14.04 10.13
C LYS A 163 5.72 -14.56 11.47
N GLU A 164 4.46 -14.95 11.56
CA GLU A 164 3.96 -15.68 12.72
C GLU A 164 4.60 -17.07 12.76
N LYS A 165 4.99 -17.53 13.96
CA LYS A 165 5.53 -18.87 14.13
C LYS A 165 4.45 -19.87 13.71
N ASP A 166 4.84 -20.91 12.98
CA ASP A 166 3.99 -22.06 12.64
C ASP A 166 3.43 -22.67 13.94
N HIS A 167 2.23 -22.24 14.33
CA HIS A 167 1.49 -22.84 15.43
C HIS A 167 0.89 -24.15 14.91
N ARG A 168 1.72 -25.18 14.80
CA ARG A 168 1.30 -26.59 14.59
C ARG A 168 0.51 -27.17 15.78
N ASP A 169 -0.10 -26.32 16.60
CA ASP A 169 -0.98 -26.71 17.70
C ASP A 169 -2.44 -26.42 17.31
N GLY A 170 -2.88 -27.04 16.21
CA GLY A 170 -4.20 -27.64 16.08
C GLY A 170 -5.46 -26.86 16.50
N ARG A 171 -5.64 -25.59 16.12
CA ARG A 171 -6.98 -24.94 16.18
C ARG A 171 -7.28 -24.08 14.95
N GLY A 172 -7.38 -24.75 13.81
CA GLY A 172 -8.19 -24.26 12.70
C GLY A 172 -9.66 -24.56 12.95
N VAL A 173 -10.41 -23.62 13.55
CA VAL A 173 -11.88 -23.63 13.57
C VAL A 173 -12.32 -22.25 13.08
N ARG A 174 -12.56 -22.14 11.77
CA ARG A 174 -13.88 -22.11 11.10
C ARG A 174 -14.78 -20.97 11.60
N TRP A 175 -14.89 -19.97 10.73
CA TRP A 175 -15.94 -18.97 10.75
C TRP A 175 -17.31 -19.67 10.70
N HIS A 176 -18.21 -19.34 11.62
CA HIS A 176 -19.61 -19.71 11.57
C HIS A 176 -20.41 -18.46 11.22
N GLY A 177 -20.83 -18.35 9.95
CA GLY A 177 -21.81 -17.36 9.55
C GLY A 177 -23.18 -17.72 10.13
N ARG A 178 -23.94 -16.71 10.55
CA ARG A 178 -25.39 -16.78 10.66
C ARG A 178 -26.02 -16.21 9.41
#